data_AF-A0A969HJW5-F1
#
_entry.id   AF-A0A969HJW5-F1
#
_cell.length_a   1.000
_cell.length_b   1.000
_cell.length_c   1.000
_cell.angle_alpha   90.00
_cell.angle_beta   90.00
_cell.angle_gamma   90.00
#
_symmetry.space_group_name_H-M   'P 1'
#
loop_
_entity.id
_entity.type
_entity.pdbx_description
1 polymer ?
#
loop_
_entity_poly.entity_id
_entity_poly.type
_entity_poly.pdbx_seq_one_letter_code
_entity_poly.pdbx_strand_id
1 'polypeptide(L)' 'MRNLLKVTQQNPNPMPATYTETLATGLCLEMIYIQGGSFLMGGEERDNEKPIHKVHLSDFTWLSTPLPRRSGKR' A
#
# COMPACT_ATOMS: atom_id res chain seq x y z
N MET A 1 -8.15 10.42 40.99
CA MET A 1 -9.21 10.24 39.98
C MET A 1 -8.59 9.53 38.78
N ARG A 2 -9.04 8.30 38.46
CA ARG A 2 -8.47 7.47 37.39
C ARG A 2 -9.10 7.86 36.06
N ASN A 3 -8.33 8.44 35.15
CA ASN A 3 -8.83 8.77 33.82
C ASN A 3 -8.82 7.54 32.90
N LEU A 4 -9.98 7.36 32.30
CA LEU A 4 -10.42 6.31 31.40
C LEU A 4 -9.48 6.19 30.18
N LEU A 5 -8.84 5.02 30.02
CA LEU A 5 -8.26 4.59 28.76
C LEU A 5 -9.40 4.46 27.73
N LYS A 6 -9.49 5.38 26.77
CA LYS A 6 -10.23 5.12 25.54
C LYS A 6 -9.38 4.16 24.70
N VAL A 7 -9.66 2.87 24.84
CA VAL A 7 -9.23 1.82 23.89
C VAL A 7 -9.86 2.17 22.55
N THR A 8 -9.10 2.81 21.67
CA THR A 8 -9.47 2.98 20.27
C THR A 8 -9.19 1.67 19.54
N GLN A 9 -10.29 0.93 19.28
CA GLN A 9 -10.49 -0.09 18.25
C GLN A 9 -9.28 -1.01 17.96
N GLN A 10 -9.12 -2.07 18.76
CA GLN A 10 -8.41 -3.26 18.28
C GLN A 10 -9.32 -4.01 17.31
N ASN A 11 -9.10 -3.80 16.01
CA ASN A 11 -9.55 -4.74 14.98
C ASN A 11 -8.82 -6.07 15.26
N PRO A 12 -9.51 -7.20 15.48
CA PRO A 12 -8.92 -8.41 16.07
C PRO A 12 -7.90 -9.15 15.20
N ASN A 13 -7.62 -8.67 13.98
CA ASN A 13 -6.44 -9.05 13.22
C ASN A 13 -5.98 -7.84 12.39
N PRO A 14 -4.92 -7.11 12.79
CA PRO A 14 -4.22 -6.26 11.83
C PRO A 14 -3.62 -7.20 10.79
N MET A 15 -4.10 -7.10 9.54
CA MET A 15 -3.35 -7.69 8.42
C MET A 15 -1.88 -7.27 8.58
N PRO A 16 -0.93 -8.21 8.55
CA PRO A 16 0.46 -7.83 8.68
C PRO A 16 0.76 -6.80 7.58
N ALA A 17 1.43 -5.71 7.94
CA ALA A 17 1.74 -4.63 7.00
C ALA A 17 2.47 -5.15 5.76
N THR A 18 3.19 -6.28 5.89
CA THR A 18 3.80 -7.02 4.79
C THR A 18 3.48 -8.51 4.84
N TYR A 19 3.36 -9.16 3.68
CA TYR A 19 3.20 -10.62 3.55
C TYR A 19 3.85 -11.13 2.26
N THR A 20 4.14 -12.43 2.19
CA THR A 20 4.70 -13.05 0.99
C THR A 20 3.63 -13.78 0.19
N GLU A 21 3.55 -13.50 -1.10
CA GLU A 21 2.69 -14.19 -2.05
C GLU A 21 3.53 -15.05 -3.01
N THR A 22 3.25 -16.34 -3.08
CA THR A 22 3.94 -17.25 -4.01
C THR A 22 3.08 -17.45 -5.26
N LEU A 23 3.59 -17.03 -6.41
CA LEU A 23 2.93 -17.22 -7.69
C LEU A 23 3.08 -18.67 -8.18
N ALA A 24 2.23 -19.08 -9.13
CA ALA A 24 2.29 -20.41 -9.77
C ALA A 24 3.64 -20.71 -10.46
N THR A 25 4.41 -19.66 -10.79
CA THR A 25 5.76 -19.78 -11.35
C THR A 25 6.84 -20.11 -10.32
N GLY A 26 6.49 -20.17 -9.02
CA GLY A 26 7.43 -20.34 -7.90
C GLY A 26 8.12 -19.04 -7.45
N LEU A 27 7.76 -17.89 -8.03
CA LEU A 27 8.26 -16.59 -7.61
C LEU A 27 7.57 -16.16 -6.31
N CYS A 28 8.36 -15.86 -5.28
CA CYS A 28 7.88 -15.29 -4.03
C CYS A 28 7.98 -13.75 -4.09
N LEU A 29 6.85 -13.09 -3.88
CA LEU A 29 6.70 -11.64 -3.92
C LEU A 29 6.41 -11.11 -2.51
N GLU A 30 7.18 -10.14 -2.05
CA GLU A 30 6.86 -9.41 -0.83
C GLU A 30 5.85 -8.31 -1.13
N MET A 31 4.66 -8.45 -0.55
CA MET A 31 3.53 -7.55 -0.70
C MET A 31 3.40 -6.67 0.55
N ILE A 32 2.99 -5.43 0.36
CA ILE A 32 2.69 -4.46 1.41
C ILE A 32 1.20 -4.19 1.37
N TYR A 33 0.52 -4.28 2.51
CA TYR A 33 -0.85 -3.83 2.68
C TYR A 33 -0.87 -2.32 2.95
N ILE A 34 -1.61 -1.59 2.12
CA ILE A 34 -1.81 -0.15 2.25
C ILE A 34 -3.28 0.08 2.58
N GLN A 35 -3.51 0.59 3.79
CA GLN A 35 -4.84 0.97 4.21
C GLN A 35 -5.36 2.10 3.31
N GLY A 36 -6.62 1.97 2.90
CA GLY A 36 -7.32 2.98 2.14
C GLY A 36 -7.47 4.27 2.93
N GLY A 37 -7.73 5.35 2.20
CA GLY A 37 -7.73 6.67 2.79
C GLY A 37 -7.88 7.74 1.73
N SER A 38 -7.57 8.97 2.11
CA SER A 38 -7.56 10.08 1.17
C SER A 38 -6.22 10.79 1.21
N PHE A 39 -5.71 11.16 0.04
CA PHE A 39 -4.47 11.91 -0.11
C PHE A 39 -4.62 12.96 -1.22
N LEU A 40 -3.70 13.91 -1.28
CA LEU A 40 -3.61 14.87 -2.37
C LEU A 40 -2.69 14.31 -3.46
N MET A 41 -3.17 14.28 -4.70
CA MET A 41 -2.43 13.80 -5.86
C MET A 41 -2.28 14.93 -6.88
N GLY A 42 -1.16 14.90 -7.63
CA GLY A 42 -0.79 15.95 -8.58
C GLY A 42 0.31 16.86 -8.02
N GLY A 43 0.70 17.86 -8.81
CA GLY A 43 1.78 18.78 -8.50
C GLY A 43 1.70 20.06 -9.33
N GLU A 44 2.49 21.07 -8.96
CA GLU A 44 2.48 22.39 -9.61
C GLU A 44 3.58 22.57 -10.68
N GLU A 45 4.50 21.61 -10.80
CA GLU A 45 5.69 21.76 -11.66
C GLU A 45 5.34 21.63 -13.15
N ARG A 46 4.57 20.60 -13.52
CA ARG A 46 4.24 20.29 -14.92
C ARG A 46 2.74 20.37 -15.17
N ASP A 47 2.36 20.80 -16.36
CA ASP A 47 0.95 21.01 -16.69
C ASP A 47 0.13 19.72 -16.66
N ASN A 48 0.74 18.56 -16.93
CA ASN A 48 0.10 17.25 -16.83
C ASN A 48 0.05 16.67 -15.40
N GLU A 49 0.65 17.34 -14.42
CA GLU A 49 0.57 16.98 -13.00
C GLU A 49 -0.50 17.80 -12.27
N LYS A 50 -0.98 18.90 -12.85
CA LYS A 50 -1.99 19.81 -12.28
C LYS A 50 -3.42 19.33 -12.54
N PRO A 51 -4.38 19.75 -11.70
CA PRO A 51 -4.18 20.42 -10.42
C PRO A 51 -3.90 19.42 -9.30
N ILE A 52 -3.40 19.90 -8.16
CA ILE A 52 -3.45 19.12 -6.92
C ILE A 52 -4.93 18.88 -6.56
N HIS A 53 -5.33 17.61 -6.42
CA HIS A 53 -6.72 17.23 -6.11
C HIS A 53 -6.77 16.09 -5.09
N LYS A 54 -7.87 16.01 -4.34
CA LYS A 54 -8.08 14.97 -3.33
C LYS A 54 -8.53 13.68 -3.99
N VAL A 55 -7.79 12.60 -3.76
CA VAL A 55 -8.11 11.24 -4.21
C VAL A 55 -8.51 10.39 -3.01
N HIS A 56 -9.49 9.53 -3.20
CA HIS A 56 -9.91 8.51 -2.23
C HIS A 56 -9.67 7.14 -2.82
N LEU A 57 -8.92 6.29 -2.12
CA LEU A 57 -8.67 4.91 -2.50
C LEU A 57 -9.14 3.96 -1.40
N SER A 58 -9.71 2.84 -1.81
CA SER A 58 -9.94 1.69 -0.93
C SER A 58 -8.62 0.98 -0.62
N ASP A 59 -8.64 0.15 0.42
CA ASP A 59 -7.51 -0.68 0.84
C ASP A 59 -6.99 -1.53 -0.32
N PHE A 60 -5.66 -1.60 -0.46
CA PHE A 60 -5.02 -2.33 -1.55
C PHE A 60 -3.65 -2.88 -1.13
N THR A 61 -3.09 -3.76 -1.95
CA THR A 61 -1.77 -4.34 -1.75
C THR A 61 -0.84 -3.94 -2.87
N TRP A 62 0.41 -3.64 -2.54
CA TRP A 62 1.44 -3.24 -3.49
C TRP A 62 2.69 -4.09 -3.34
N LEU A 63 3.47 -4.24 -4.40
CA LEU A 63 4.73 -4.97 -4.34
C LEU A 63 5.81 -4.12 -3.65
N SER A 64 6.45 -4.65 -2.60
CA SER A 64 7.49 -3.96 -1.81
C SER A 64 8.67 -3.47 -2.66
N THR A 65 9.06 -4.27 -3.66
CA THR A 65 10.22 -3.99 -4.52
C THR A 65 9.87 -4.17 -6.00
N PRO A 66 10.54 -3.49 -6.95
CA PRO A 66 10.28 -3.68 -8.37
C PRO A 66 10.48 -5.14 -8.80
N LEU A 67 9.68 -5.60 -9.78
CA LEU A 67 9.82 -6.95 -10.29
C LEU A 67 11.23 -7.19 -10.86
N PRO A 68 11.84 -8.35 -10.58
CA PRO A 68 13.12 -8.70 -11.17
C PRO A 68 12.99 -8.79 -12.69
N ARG A 69 14.01 -8.32 -13.41
CA ARG A 69 14.02 -8.44 -14.87
C ARG A 69 13.91 -9.91 -15.26
N ARG A 70 12.96 -10.22 -16.14
CA ARG A 70 12.88 -11.56 -16.74
C ARG A 70 14.19 -11.82 -17.49
N SER A 71 14.98 -12.77 -17.00
CA SER A 71 16.12 -13.33 -17.71
C SER A 71 15.60 -14.05 -18.96
N GLY A 72 15.55 -13.33 -20.08
CA GLY A 72 15.33 -13.93 -21.40
C GLY A 72 16.69 -14.27 -21.98
N LYS A 73 16.98 -15.56 -22.17
CA LYS A 73 17.97 -15.97 -23.18
C LYS A 73 17.48 -15.39 -24.51
N ARG A 74 18.29 -14.50 -25.10
CA ARG A 74 18.16 -14.10 -26.50
C ARG A 74 18.49 -15.29 -27.40
#